data_AF-A0A6P0XXY8-F1
#
_entry.id   AF-A0A6P0XXY8-F1
#
_cell.length_a   1.000
_cell.length_b   1.000
_cell.length_c   1.000
_cell.angle_alpha   90.00
_cell.angle_beta   90.00
_cell.angle_gamma   90.00
#
_symmetry.space_group_name_H-M   'P 1'
#
loop_
_entity.id
_entity.type
_entity.pdbx_description
1 polymer ?
#
loop_
_entity_poly.entity_id
_entity_poly.type
_entity_poly.pdbx_seq_one_letter_code
_entity_poly.pdbx_strand_id
1 'polypeptide(L)' 'MINKILLAVAGRGLCEQMLNMLIDIPYFQVASVTVLHVVPPQASAEGMSAKLEEGGKILAEAVQSLSIDPKKVNPRLK' A
#
# COMPACT_ATOMS: atom_id res chain seq x y z
N MET A 1 -0.77 8.08 -20.86
CA MET A 1 -1.08 6.71 -20.40
C MET A 1 -0.71 6.62 -18.92
N ILE A 2 -1.61 6.17 -18.03
CA ILE A 2 -1.32 6.06 -16.59
C ILE A 2 -0.75 4.67 -16.33
N ASN A 3 0.56 4.61 -16.06
CA ASN A 3 1.28 3.34 -15.90
C ASN A 3 1.86 3.16 -14.49
N LYS A 4 1.69 4.15 -13.61
CA LYS A 4 2.18 4.13 -12.24
C LYS A 4 1.11 4.72 -11.32
N ILE A 5 0.77 3.98 -10.27
CA ILE A 5 -0.21 4.38 -9.26
C ILE A 5 0.51 4.37 -7.91
N LEU A 6 0.33 5.42 -7.12
CA LEU A 6 0.72 5.45 -5.72
C LEU A 6 -0.54 5.30 -4.87
N LEU A 7 -0.60 4.21 -4.10
CA LEU A 7 -1.67 3.93 -3.16
C LEU A 7 -1.17 4.17 -1.73
N ALA A 8 -1.59 5.26 -1.11
CA ALA A 8 -1.32 5.51 0.30
C ALA A 8 -2.34 4.76 1.17
N VAL A 9 -1.87 3.93 2.11
CA VAL A 9 -2.73 3.07 2.93
C VAL A 9 -2.60 3.40 4.42
N ALA A 10 -3.72 3.27 5.13
CA ALA A 10 -3.83 3.57 6.56
C ALA A 10 -4.48 2.43 7.37
N GLY A 11 -4.55 1.22 6.81
CA GLY A 11 -5.07 0.03 7.51
C GLY A 11 -6.60 -0.04 7.61
N ARG A 12 -7.34 0.66 6.74
CA ARG A 12 -8.81 0.65 6.73
C ARG A 12 -9.45 -0.21 5.63
N GLY A 13 -8.66 -0.75 4.71
CA GLY A 13 -9.16 -1.55 3.57
C GLY A 13 -9.85 -0.73 2.45
N LEU A 14 -10.17 0.55 2.68
CA LEU A 14 -10.89 1.39 1.72
C LEU A 14 -10.06 1.73 0.47
N CYS A 15 -8.75 1.93 0.66
CA CYS A 15 -7.84 2.27 -0.43
C CYS A 15 -7.65 1.06 -1.38
N GLU A 16 -7.61 -0.12 -0.80
CA GLU A 16 -7.44 -1.39 -1.47
C GLU A 16 -8.70 -1.77 -2.25
N GLN A 17 -9.89 -1.58 -1.65
CA GLN A 17 -11.17 -1.70 -2.35
C GLN A 17 -11.26 -0.74 -3.55
N MET A 18 -10.90 0.53 -3.35
CA MET A 18 -10.86 1.52 -4.44
C MET A 18 -9.92 1.09 -5.57
N LEU A 19 -8.72 0.62 -5.24
CA LEU A 19 -7.76 0.18 -6.24
C LEU A 19 -8.25 -1.06 -7.00
N ASN A 20 -8.85 -2.03 -6.30
CA ASN A 20 -9.44 -3.22 -6.93
C ASN A 20 -10.53 -2.85 -7.94
N MET A 21 -11.42 -1.91 -7.60
CA MET A 21 -12.41 -1.39 -8.58
C MET A 21 -11.74 -0.65 -9.74
N LEU A 22 -10.63 0.05 -9.50
CA LEU A 22 -9.91 0.79 -10.53
C LEU A 22 -9.23 -0.15 -11.54
N ILE A 23 -8.66 -1.29 -11.09
CA ILE A 23 -8.02 -2.26 -11.99
C ILE A 23 -9.02 -3.05 -12.84
N ASP A 24 -10.29 -3.15 -12.42
CA ASP A 24 -11.33 -3.76 -13.25
C ASP A 24 -11.51 -3.02 -14.59
N ILE A 25 -11.10 -1.75 -14.66
CA ILE A 25 -11.04 -0.99 -15.91
C ILE A 25 -9.77 -1.41 -16.69
N PRO A 26 -9.90 -1.96 -17.92
CA PRO A 26 -8.78 -2.55 -18.67
C PRO A 26 -7.56 -1.62 -18.85
N TYR A 27 -7.81 -0.32 -18.96
CA TYR A 27 -6.76 0.68 -19.11
C TYR A 27 -5.77 0.74 -17.93
N PHE A 28 -6.20 0.39 -16.72
CA PHE A 28 -5.36 0.44 -15.51
C PHE A 28 -4.65 -0.89 -15.19
N GLN A 29 -5.01 -2.00 -15.87
CA GLN A 29 -4.40 -3.32 -15.63
C GLN A 29 -2.89 -3.38 -15.93
N VAL A 30 -2.40 -2.48 -16.77
CA VAL A 30 -0.98 -2.37 -17.12
C VAL A 30 -0.17 -1.55 -16.11
N ALA A 31 -0.82 -0.86 -15.16
CA ALA A 31 -0.13 0.01 -14.23
C ALA A 31 0.63 -0.79 -13.16
N SER A 32 1.81 -0.29 -12.79
CA SER A 32 2.50 -0.71 -11.57
C SER A 32 2.00 0.10 -10.38
N VAL A 33 1.83 -0.56 -9.24
CA VAL A 33 1.27 0.04 -8.02
C VAL A 33 2.35 0.09 -6.95
N THR A 34 2.62 1.28 -6.43
CA THR A 34 3.40 1.46 -5.20
C THR A 34 2.43 1.58 -4.03
N VAL A 35 2.51 0.68 -3.06
CA VAL A 35 1.69 0.74 -1.84
C VAL A 35 2.54 1.38 -0.76
N LEU A 36 2.09 2.52 -0.22
CA LEU A 36 2.85 3.32 0.72
C LEU A 36 2.10 3.39 2.05
N HIS A 37 2.76 2.95 3.13
CA HIS A 37 2.36 3.27 4.49
C HIS A 37 3.40 4.21 5.11
N VAL A 38 2.93 5.28 5.76
CA VAL A 38 3.79 6.29 6.39
C VAL A 38 3.62 6.22 7.91
N VAL A 39 4.73 6.01 8.60
CA VAL A 39 4.88 6.07 10.05
C VAL A 39 5.38 7.47 10.43
N PRO A 40 4.56 8.28 11.11
CA PRO A 40 5.01 9.58 11.58
C PRO A 40 6.17 9.45 12.57
N PRO A 41 7.07 10.45 12.65
CA PRO A 41 8.15 10.48 13.63
C PRO A 41 7.62 10.26 15.05
N GLN A 42 8.33 9.44 15.84
CA GLN A 42 8.00 9.15 17.24
C GLN A 42 9.00 9.83 18.17
N ALA A 43 8.56 10.14 19.40
CA ALA A 43 9.38 10.81 20.40
C ALA A 43 10.51 9.92 20.97
N SER A 44 10.39 8.59 20.86
CA SER A 44 11.38 7.62 21.33
C SER A 44 11.69 6.56 20.28
N ALA A 45 12.86 5.92 20.41
CA ALA A 45 13.30 4.85 19.53
C ALA A 45 12.42 3.60 19.68
N GLU A 46 11.96 3.29 20.90
CA GLU A 46 11.06 2.19 21.18
C GLU A 46 9.69 2.42 20.53
N GLY A 47 9.18 3.66 20.62
CA GLY A 47 7.94 4.06 19.96
C GLY A 47 8.04 3.96 18.45
N MET A 48 9.18 4.39 17.87
CA MET A 48 9.43 4.26 16.44
C MET A 48 9.45 2.79 16.00
N SER A 49 10.13 1.92 16.76
CA SER A 49 10.23 0.49 16.46
C SER A 49 8.84 -0.17 16.49
N ALA A 50 8.04 0.11 17.51
CA ALA A 50 6.68 -0.42 17.63
C ALA A 50 5.78 0.03 16.46
N LYS A 51 5.87 1.31 16.06
CA LYS A 51 5.07 1.84 14.94
C LYS A 51 5.52 1.34 13.58
N LEU A 52 6.81 1.07 13.39
CA LEU A 52 7.32 0.41 12.18
C LEU A 52 6.82 -1.03 12.07
N GLU A 53 6.77 -1.77 13.18
CA GLU A 53 6.21 -3.13 13.18
C GLU A 53 4.72 -3.13 12.84
N GLU A 54 3.94 -2.26 13.49
CA GLU A 54 2.51 -2.06 13.20
C GLU A 54 2.30 -1.66 11.72
N GLY A 55 3.07 -0.68 11.24
CA GLY A 55 3.01 -0.22 9.86
C GLY A 55 3.40 -1.30 8.84
N GLY A 56 4.35 -2.17 9.19
CA GLY A 56 4.72 -3.34 8.40
C GLY A 56 3.57 -4.34 8.25
N LYS A 57 2.82 -4.60 9.33
CA LYS A 57 1.62 -5.45 9.31
C LYS A 57 0.53 -4.85 8.42
N ILE A 58 0.24 -3.56 8.59
CA ILE A 58 -0.73 -2.83 7.75
C ILE A 58 -0.34 -2.92 6.27
N LEU A 59 0.93 -2.69 5.95
CA LEU A 59 1.42 -2.75 4.58
C LEU A 59 1.30 -4.16 3.99
N ALA A 60 1.62 -5.19 4.77
CA ALA A 60 1.49 -6.58 4.35
C ALA A 60 0.02 -6.97 4.07
N GLU A 61 -0.90 -6.60 4.98
CA GLU A 61 -2.34 -6.82 4.82
C GLU A 61 -2.88 -6.09 3.58
N ALA A 62 -2.47 -4.83 3.39
CA ALA A 62 -2.85 -4.04 2.23
C ALA A 62 -2.45 -4.75 0.93
N VAL A 63 -1.18 -5.17 0.81
CA VAL A 63 -0.68 -5.89 -0.38
C VAL A 63 -1.44 -7.20 -0.61
N GLN A 64 -1.74 -7.97 0.44
CA GLN A 64 -2.48 -9.23 0.32
C GLN A 64 -3.92 -9.04 -0.16
N SER A 65 -4.54 -7.90 0.15
CA SER A 65 -5.92 -7.61 -0.25
C SER A 65 -6.05 -7.10 -1.71
N LEU A 66 -4.93 -6.80 -2.38
CA LEU A 66 -4.95 -6.34 -3.77
C LEU A 66 -5.08 -7.51 -4.74
N SER A 67 -6.06 -7.43 -5.64
CA SER A 67 -6.31 -8.43 -6.68
C SER A 67 -5.47 -8.17 -7.93
N ILE A 68 -4.16 -7.96 -7.76
CA ILE A 68 -3.23 -7.56 -8.84
C ILE A 68 -2.01 -8.49 -8.86
N ASP A 69 -1.34 -8.60 -10.02
CA ASP A 69 -0.11 -9.40 -10.14
C ASP A 69 0.94 -8.90 -9.12
N PRO A 70 1.44 -9.76 -8.21
CA PRO A 70 2.44 -9.38 -7.20
C PRO A 70 3.70 -8.74 -7.80
N LYS A 71 4.06 -9.09 -9.04
CA LYS A 71 5.22 -8.50 -9.73
C LYS A 71 5.05 -7.02 -10.07
N LYS A 72 3.81 -6.52 -10.07
CA LYS A 72 3.47 -5.11 -10.33
C LYS A 72 3.34 -4.28 -9.04
N VAL A 73 3.52 -4.90 -7.87
CA VAL A 73 3.35 -4.26 -6.57
C VAL A 73 4.71 -3.89 -5.97
N ASN A 74 4.85 -2.64 -5.53
CA ASN A 74 6.03 -2.13 -4.84
C ASN A 74 5.64 -1.65 -3.44
N PRO A 75 5.76 -2.48 -2.40
CA PRO A 75 5.48 -2.07 -1.03
C PRO A 75 6.58 -1.13 -0.50
N ARG A 76 6.15 -0.04 0.15
CA ARG A 76 7.02 0.95 0.79
C ARG A 76 6.48 1.29 2.17
N LEU A 77 7.31 1.04 3.18
CA LEU A 77 7.14 1.59 4.52
C LEU A 77 8.08 2.80 4.64
N LYS A 78 7.55 3.94 5.08
CA LYS A 78 8.32 5.18 5.24
C LYS A 78 8.08 5.82 6.59
#